data_AF-A0A9X7TD12-F1
#
_entry.id   AF-A0A9X7TD12-F1
#
_cell.length_a   1.000
_cell.length_b   1.000
_cell.length_c   1.000
_cell.angle_alpha   90.00
_cell.angle_beta   90.00
_cell.angle_gamma   90.00
#
_symmetry.space_group_name_H-M   'P 1'
#
loop_
_entity.id
_entity.type
_entity.pdbx_description
1 polymer ?
#
loop_
_entity_poly.entity_id
_entity_poly.type
_entity_poly.pdbx_seq_one_letter_code
_entity_poly.pdbx_strand_id
1 'polypeptide(L)'
;MRLITKRVEELLVPPLPEYSYICDGEIKQSECKGSMIFRDPDYILITPQDVLESFSFSSILSRKLRGRKLKRWENYVSKYQIEIENLDTRIILRENVILTIYVDGLSVCGVDGETVIKEYRVVGTNKNFDEELDSLKNIKPTLLVVNQRDPWFMLTAYRVLYITSELRKELGRLVGVSRIECDKIKNEDNIIICYIR
;
A
#
# COMPACT_ATOMS: atom_id res chain seq x y z
N MET A 1 -18.05 -3.41 10.63
CA MET A 1 -18.56 -3.21 9.24
C MET A 1 -17.50 -3.68 8.27
N ARG A 2 -17.85 -4.18 7.08
CA ARG A 2 -16.84 -4.64 6.11
C ARG A 2 -16.73 -3.69 4.93
N LEU A 3 -15.50 -3.36 4.55
CA LEU A 3 -15.22 -2.59 3.36
C LEU A 3 -15.46 -3.47 2.13
N ILE A 4 -16.49 -3.14 1.35
CA ILE A 4 -16.76 -3.75 0.05
C ILE A 4 -16.03 -2.95 -1.03
N THR A 5 -15.22 -3.62 -1.84
CA THR A 5 -14.42 -2.95 -2.88
C THR A 5 -15.30 -2.49 -4.03
N LYS A 6 -15.02 -1.27 -4.51
CA LYS A 6 -15.67 -0.63 -5.67
C LYS A 6 -14.70 -0.42 -6.82
N ARG A 7 -13.41 -0.34 -6.52
CA ARG A 7 -12.32 -0.17 -7.50
C ARG A 7 -11.30 -1.29 -7.36
N VAL A 8 -10.55 -1.55 -8.43
CA VAL A 8 -9.51 -2.59 -8.43
C VAL A 8 -8.42 -2.30 -7.40
N GLU A 9 -8.05 -1.04 -7.25
CA GLU A 9 -7.01 -0.60 -6.31
C GLU A 9 -7.36 -0.98 -4.86
N GLU A 10 -8.65 -0.99 -4.52
CA GLU A 10 -9.15 -1.29 -3.17
C GLU A 10 -9.04 -2.78 -2.83
N LEU A 11 -8.93 -3.66 -3.81
CA LEU A 11 -8.63 -5.08 -3.59
C LEU A 11 -7.21 -5.30 -3.09
N LEU A 12 -6.30 -4.42 -3.51
CA LEU A 12 -4.86 -4.55 -3.32
C LEU A 12 -4.35 -3.86 -2.06
N VAL A 13 -5.21 -3.09 -1.37
CA VAL A 13 -4.82 -2.32 -0.17
C VAL A 13 -5.69 -2.70 1.05
N PRO A 14 -5.09 -3.00 2.22
CA PRO A 14 -3.66 -3.25 2.43
C PRO A 14 -3.13 -4.37 1.50
N PRO A 15 -1.81 -4.48 1.27
CA PRO A 15 -1.26 -5.56 0.45
C PRO A 15 -1.74 -6.94 0.92
N LEU A 16 -2.08 -7.80 -0.04
CA LEU A 16 -2.60 -9.14 0.26
C LEU A 16 -1.52 -10.03 0.89
N PRO A 17 -1.87 -11.05 1.69
CA PRO A 17 -0.97 -12.14 2.02
C PRO A 17 -0.47 -12.88 0.77
N GLU A 18 0.58 -13.71 0.92
CA GLU A 18 1.14 -14.53 -0.18
C GLU A 18 0.07 -15.37 -0.88
N TYR A 19 -0.85 -15.96 -0.11
CA TYR A 19 -2.03 -16.65 -0.63
C TYR A 19 -3.30 -16.00 -0.10
N SER A 20 -4.17 -15.62 -1.02
CA SER A 20 -5.51 -15.11 -0.73
C SER A 20 -6.53 -15.80 -1.61
N TYR A 21 -7.71 -16.08 -1.07
CA TYR A 21 -8.80 -16.76 -1.75
C TYR A 21 -10.06 -15.91 -1.66
N ILE A 22 -10.83 -15.86 -2.74
CA ILE A 22 -12.13 -15.18 -2.76
C ILE A 22 -13.22 -16.23 -2.52
N CYS A 23 -13.79 -16.21 -1.32
CA CYS A 23 -14.79 -17.17 -0.88
C CYS A 23 -16.08 -16.42 -0.51
N ASP A 24 -17.19 -16.72 -1.19
CA ASP A 24 -18.51 -16.15 -0.89
C ASP A 24 -18.53 -14.61 -0.80
N GLY A 25 -17.77 -13.95 -1.70
CA GLY A 25 -17.67 -12.50 -1.72
C GLY A 25 -16.70 -11.92 -0.68
N GLU A 26 -15.84 -12.71 -0.06
CA GLU A 26 -14.86 -12.28 0.94
C GLU A 26 -13.45 -12.75 0.58
N ILE A 27 -12.45 -11.90 0.81
CA ILE A 27 -11.04 -12.30 0.72
C ILE A 27 -10.62 -12.98 2.03
N LYS A 28 -10.15 -14.22 1.96
CA LYS A 28 -9.70 -15.04 3.09
C LYS A 28 -8.31 -15.63 2.83
N GLN A 29 -7.62 -16.00 3.90
CA GLN A 29 -6.34 -16.75 3.81
C GLN A 29 -6.55 -18.27 3.77
N SER A 30 -7.71 -18.75 4.23
CA SER A 30 -8.08 -20.15 4.16
C SER A 30 -8.51 -20.53 2.75
N GLU A 31 -7.99 -21.66 2.25
CA GLU A 31 -8.33 -22.19 0.94
C GLU A 31 -9.84 -22.45 0.79
N CYS A 32 -10.37 -22.16 -0.39
CA CYS A 32 -11.74 -22.48 -0.78
C CYS A 32 -11.83 -22.71 -2.29
N LYS A 33 -13.01 -23.12 -2.77
CA LYS A 33 -13.27 -23.39 -4.20
C LYS A 33 -13.29 -22.15 -5.11
N GLY A 34 -13.08 -20.96 -4.55
CA GLY A 34 -13.09 -19.71 -5.31
C GLY A 34 -11.75 -19.36 -5.93
N SER A 35 -11.65 -18.15 -6.49
CA SER A 35 -10.42 -17.66 -7.13
C SER A 35 -9.29 -17.49 -6.11
N MET A 36 -8.13 -18.06 -6.41
CA MET A 36 -6.89 -17.82 -5.69
C MET A 36 -6.14 -16.63 -6.30
N ILE A 37 -5.57 -15.81 -5.42
CA ILE A 37 -4.63 -14.73 -5.70
C ILE A 37 -3.33 -15.12 -5.01
N PHE A 38 -2.29 -15.37 -5.80
CA PHE A 38 -0.93 -15.53 -5.31
C PHE A 38 -0.19 -14.20 -5.40
N ARG A 39 0.61 -13.88 -4.38
CA ARG A 39 1.43 -12.67 -4.30
C ARG A 39 2.88 -13.02 -4.01
N ASP A 40 3.78 -12.59 -4.89
CA ASP A 40 5.24 -12.60 -4.71
C ASP A 40 5.72 -11.16 -4.44
N PRO A 41 5.93 -10.77 -3.15
CA PRO A 41 6.26 -9.40 -2.81
C PRO A 41 7.78 -9.12 -2.87
N ASP A 42 8.17 -8.06 -3.59
CA ASP A 42 9.46 -7.39 -3.38
C ASP A 42 9.19 -5.98 -2.81
N TYR A 43 9.93 -5.57 -1.80
CA TYR A 43 9.72 -4.26 -1.17
C TYR A 43 11.02 -3.61 -0.71
N ILE A 44 10.98 -2.28 -0.62
CA ILE A 44 11.96 -1.46 0.07
C ILE A 44 11.28 -0.55 1.08
N LEU A 45 11.84 -0.52 2.29
CA LEU A 45 11.44 0.40 3.35
C LEU A 45 12.38 1.60 3.34
N ILE A 46 11.83 2.79 3.53
CA ILE A 46 12.51 4.08 3.49
C ILE A 46 12.11 4.85 4.76
N THR A 47 13.12 5.23 5.52
CA THR A 47 13.01 5.97 6.78
C THR A 47 13.44 7.42 6.58
N PRO A 48 13.14 8.31 7.53
CA PRO A 48 13.65 9.68 7.51
C PRO A 48 15.17 9.76 7.42
N GLN A 49 15.89 8.84 8.08
CA GLN A 49 17.34 8.78 8.00
C GLN A 49 17.84 8.48 6.58
N ASP A 50 17.17 7.57 5.86
CA ASP A 50 17.55 7.27 4.47
C ASP A 50 17.43 8.51 3.58
N VAL A 51 16.39 9.32 3.78
CA VAL A 51 16.16 10.55 3.03
C VAL A 51 17.17 11.64 3.39
N LEU A 52 17.52 11.78 4.68
CA LEU A 52 18.53 12.75 5.14
C LEU A 52 19.93 12.44 4.60
N GLU A 53 20.27 11.16 4.52
CA GLU A 53 21.61 10.72 4.12
C GLU A 53 21.74 10.49 2.60
N SER A 54 20.69 10.68 1.81
CA SER A 54 20.71 10.36 0.38
C SER A 54 19.93 11.37 -0.46
N PHE A 55 20.63 11.97 -1.42
CA PHE A 55 20.09 13.03 -2.28
C PHE A 55 19.14 12.53 -3.39
N SER A 56 18.97 11.21 -3.57
CA SER A 56 18.09 10.64 -4.59
C SER A 56 17.57 9.25 -4.22
N PHE A 57 16.47 8.82 -4.84
CA PHE A 57 15.94 7.47 -4.67
C PHE A 57 16.93 6.39 -5.13
N SER A 58 17.66 6.62 -6.23
CA SER A 58 18.72 5.72 -6.70
C SER A 58 19.85 5.56 -5.66
N SER A 59 20.23 6.63 -4.97
CA SER A 59 21.20 6.58 -3.87
C SER A 59 20.67 5.76 -2.71
N ILE A 60 19.40 5.91 -2.34
CA ILE A 60 18.75 5.10 -1.30
C ILE A 60 18.80 3.61 -1.70
N LEU A 61 18.40 3.27 -2.93
CA LEU A 61 18.44 1.89 -3.43
C LEU A 61 19.84 1.29 -3.36
N SER A 62 20.85 2.03 -3.84
CA SER A 62 22.25 1.57 -3.87
C SER A 62 22.84 1.33 -2.48
N ARG A 63 22.37 2.08 -1.47
CA ARG A 63 22.81 1.91 -0.08
C ARG A 63 22.12 0.72 0.58
N LYS A 64 20.83 0.51 0.32
CA LYS A 64 20.01 -0.54 0.96
C LYS A 64 20.09 -1.90 0.27
N LEU A 65 20.34 -1.93 -1.03
CA LEU A 65 20.31 -3.13 -1.85
C LEU A 65 21.68 -3.39 -2.49
N ARG A 66 21.96 -4.66 -2.80
CA ARG A 66 23.21 -5.06 -3.47
C ARG A 66 22.94 -6.18 -4.49
N GLY A 67 23.89 -6.34 -5.41
CA GLY A 67 23.92 -7.47 -6.34
C GLY A 67 22.66 -7.59 -7.20
N ARG A 68 22.13 -8.81 -7.32
CA ARG A 68 20.94 -9.10 -8.16
C ARG A 68 19.69 -8.34 -7.71
N LYS A 69 19.52 -8.12 -6.40
CA LYS A 69 18.35 -7.39 -5.87
C LYS A 69 18.38 -5.92 -6.27
N LEU A 70 19.55 -5.27 -6.21
CA LEU A 70 19.71 -3.89 -6.68
C LEU A 70 19.36 -3.76 -8.16
N LYS A 71 19.94 -4.61 -9.03
CA LYS A 71 19.65 -4.62 -10.48
C LYS A 71 18.17 -4.81 -10.78
N ARG A 72 17.50 -5.69 -10.03
CA ARG A 72 16.05 -5.92 -10.17
C ARG A 72 15.26 -4.65 -9.82
N TRP A 73 15.62 -3.98 -8.74
CA TRP A 73 14.98 -2.74 -8.31
C TRP A 73 15.24 -1.58 -9.27
N GLU A 74 16.46 -1.45 -9.81
CA GLU A 74 16.76 -0.48 -10.87
C GLU A 74 15.86 -0.71 -12.10
N ASN A 75 15.64 -1.97 -12.48
CA ASN A 75 14.70 -2.32 -13.54
C ASN A 75 13.24 -1.94 -13.18
N TYR A 76 12.80 -2.17 -11.94
CA TYR A 76 11.46 -1.76 -11.49
C TYR A 76 11.28 -0.24 -11.54
N VAL A 77 12.27 0.52 -11.09
CA VAL A 77 12.27 1.99 -11.18
C VAL A 77 12.12 2.43 -12.62
N SER A 78 12.91 1.85 -13.53
CA SER A 78 12.84 2.18 -14.96
C SER A 78 11.51 1.76 -15.60
N LYS A 79 11.01 0.54 -15.32
CA LYS A 79 9.79 -0.01 -15.92
C LYS A 79 8.52 0.72 -15.45
N TYR A 80 8.41 1.02 -14.16
CA TYR A 80 7.19 1.59 -13.55
C TYR A 80 7.32 3.06 -13.17
N GLN A 81 8.46 3.70 -13.47
CA GLN A 81 8.72 5.10 -13.14
C GLN A 81 8.55 5.38 -11.64
N ILE A 82 9.08 4.48 -10.80
CA ILE A 82 8.99 4.60 -9.34
C ILE A 82 9.93 5.69 -8.87
N GLU A 83 9.39 6.70 -8.20
CA GLU A 83 10.15 7.80 -7.61
C GLU A 83 9.72 8.11 -6.18
N ILE A 84 10.55 8.86 -5.45
CA ILE A 84 10.16 9.55 -4.22
C ILE A 84 9.84 10.98 -4.62
N GLU A 85 8.56 11.34 -4.62
CA GLU A 85 8.08 12.67 -4.99
C GLU A 85 8.44 13.68 -3.89
N ASN A 86 8.45 14.98 -4.20
CA ASN A 86 8.68 16.03 -3.20
C ASN A 86 7.69 15.95 -2.02
N LEU A 87 6.45 15.54 -2.30
CA LEU A 87 5.43 15.33 -1.27
C LEU A 87 5.79 14.15 -0.35
N ASP A 88 6.33 13.06 -0.90
CA ASP A 88 6.79 11.92 -0.12
C ASP A 88 7.91 12.33 0.84
N THR A 89 8.93 13.01 0.31
CA THR A 89 10.05 13.53 1.10
C THR A 89 9.58 14.43 2.24
N ARG A 90 8.65 15.35 1.95
CA ARG A 90 8.10 16.26 2.96
C ARG A 90 7.40 15.50 4.09
N ILE A 91 6.58 14.50 3.75
CA ILE A 91 5.81 13.74 4.74
C ILE A 91 6.72 12.82 5.55
N ILE A 92 7.68 12.15 4.90
CA ILE A 92 8.69 11.33 5.59
C ILE A 92 9.43 12.17 6.63
N LEU A 93 9.91 13.36 6.26
CA LEU A 93 10.72 14.18 7.16
C LEU A 93 9.91 14.90 8.24
N ARG A 94 8.73 15.45 7.89
CA ARG A 94 7.92 16.25 8.83
C ARG A 94 7.18 15.39 9.83
N GLU A 95 6.52 14.33 9.34
CA GLU A 95 5.65 13.48 10.15
C GLU A 95 6.39 12.23 10.65
N ASN A 96 7.71 12.12 10.42
CA ASN A 96 8.50 10.95 10.77
C ASN A 96 7.92 9.63 10.20
N VAL A 97 7.36 9.71 8.99
CA VAL A 97 6.70 8.59 8.30
C VAL A 97 7.72 7.58 7.81
N ILE A 98 7.39 6.30 7.96
CA ILE A 98 8.06 5.19 7.30
C ILE A 98 7.34 4.93 5.98
N LEU A 99 8.03 5.10 4.86
CA LEU A 99 7.54 4.77 3.52
C LEU A 99 7.99 3.36 3.13
N THR A 100 7.06 2.46 2.81
CA THR A 100 7.37 1.19 2.17
C THR A 100 6.85 1.19 0.74
N ILE A 101 7.71 0.89 -0.22
CA ILE A 101 7.33 0.71 -1.62
C ILE A 101 7.32 -0.78 -1.92
N TYR A 102 6.18 -1.30 -2.35
CA TYR A 102 5.98 -2.66 -2.80
C TYR A 102 5.97 -2.71 -4.33
N VAL A 103 6.64 -3.71 -4.89
CA VAL A 103 6.49 -4.16 -6.27
C VAL A 103 6.06 -5.62 -6.18
N ASP A 104 4.76 -5.84 -6.18
CA ASP A 104 4.17 -7.15 -5.95
C ASP A 104 3.87 -7.82 -7.29
N GLY A 105 4.47 -8.98 -7.53
CA GLY A 105 4.02 -9.90 -8.56
C GLY A 105 2.73 -10.57 -8.11
N LEU A 106 1.67 -10.53 -8.92
CA LEU A 106 0.39 -11.15 -8.63
C LEU A 106 0.03 -12.14 -9.72
N SER A 107 -0.45 -13.31 -9.31
CA SER A 107 -1.05 -14.31 -10.20
C SER A 107 -2.50 -14.54 -9.81
N VAL A 108 -3.42 -14.31 -10.75
CA VAL A 108 -4.86 -14.47 -10.54
C VAL A 108 -5.47 -15.18 -11.74
N CYS A 109 -6.10 -16.33 -11.50
CA CYS A 109 -6.75 -17.12 -12.56
C CYS A 109 -5.83 -17.41 -13.77
N GLY A 110 -4.53 -17.61 -13.55
CA GLY A 110 -3.54 -17.86 -14.59
C GLY A 110 -3.03 -16.61 -15.34
N VAL A 111 -3.42 -15.41 -14.90
CA VAL A 111 -2.87 -14.14 -15.39
C VAL A 111 -1.87 -13.59 -14.38
N ASP A 112 -0.64 -13.44 -14.84
CA ASP A 112 0.43 -12.83 -14.09
C ASP A 112 0.56 -11.34 -14.42
N GLY A 113 0.86 -10.53 -13.41
CA GLY A 113 1.17 -9.12 -13.60
C GLY A 113 1.79 -8.52 -12.34
N GLU A 114 2.04 -7.22 -12.36
CA GLU A 114 2.68 -6.53 -11.26
C GLU A 114 1.86 -5.35 -10.79
N THR A 115 2.01 -5.03 -9.51
CA THR A 115 1.41 -3.84 -8.89
C THR A 115 2.46 -3.08 -8.10
N VAL A 116 2.35 -1.75 -8.10
CA VAL A 116 3.23 -0.88 -7.32
C VAL A 116 2.40 -0.12 -6.30
N ILE A 117 2.74 -0.28 -5.02
CA ILE A 117 1.99 0.30 -3.90
C ILE A 117 2.97 1.03 -2.98
N LYS A 118 2.63 2.26 -2.60
CA LYS A 118 3.30 2.98 -1.51
C LYS A 118 2.45 2.87 -0.24
N GLU A 119 3.05 2.38 0.83
CA GLU A 119 2.52 2.42 2.19
C GLU A 119 3.24 3.49 3.00
N TYR A 120 2.49 4.39 3.60
CA TYR A 120 2.98 5.45 4.48
C TYR A 120 2.48 5.13 5.88
N ARG A 121 3.39 4.84 6.81
CA ARG A 121 3.04 4.49 8.18
C ARG A 121 3.64 5.47 9.16
N VAL A 122 2.82 5.94 10.09
CA VAL A 122 3.26 6.78 11.20
C VAL A 122 2.61 6.32 12.49
N VAL A 123 3.38 6.45 13.57
CA VAL A 123 2.95 6.17 14.94
C VAL A 123 3.24 7.41 15.75
N GLY A 124 2.20 7.93 16.41
CA GLY A 124 2.26 9.19 17.14
C GLY A 124 1.45 9.15 18.42
N THR A 125 1.32 10.30 19.07
CA THR A 125 0.49 10.47 20.28
C THR A 125 -0.77 11.23 19.93
N ASN A 126 -1.88 11.07 20.64
CA ASN A 126 -3.12 11.77 20.29
C ASN A 126 -3.01 13.31 20.17
N LYS A 127 -1.92 13.94 20.64
CA LYS A 127 -1.62 15.37 20.47
C LYS A 127 -1.42 15.81 19.01
N ASN A 128 -0.85 14.96 18.16
CA ASN A 128 -0.51 15.31 16.76
C ASN A 128 -1.36 14.55 15.73
N PHE A 129 -2.44 13.88 16.19
CA PHE A 129 -3.28 13.04 15.36
C PHE A 129 -3.90 13.76 14.16
N ASP A 130 -4.54 14.91 14.38
CA ASP A 130 -5.25 15.62 13.31
C ASP A 130 -4.28 16.15 12.24
N GLU A 131 -3.10 16.65 12.67
CA GLU A 131 -2.05 17.14 11.76
C GLU A 131 -1.51 16.01 10.87
N GLU A 132 -1.16 14.86 11.46
CA GLU A 132 -0.64 13.72 10.71
C GLU A 132 -1.70 13.11 9.79
N LEU A 133 -2.96 13.05 10.24
CA LEU A 133 -4.09 12.56 9.45
C LEU A 133 -4.29 13.41 8.20
N ASP A 134 -4.30 14.74 8.34
CA ASP A 134 -4.47 15.64 7.20
C ASP A 134 -3.26 15.62 6.27
N SER A 135 -2.03 15.53 6.81
CA SER A 135 -0.82 15.30 6.01
C SER A 135 -0.91 14.03 5.16
N LEU A 136 -1.41 12.92 5.71
CA LEU A 136 -1.62 11.67 4.98
C LEU A 136 -2.84 11.68 4.05
N LYS A 137 -3.81 12.57 4.22
CA LYS A 137 -4.87 12.77 3.21
C LYS A 137 -4.34 13.48 1.97
N ASN A 138 -3.36 14.39 2.13
CA ASN A 138 -2.81 15.16 1.02
C ASN A 138 -2.09 14.33 -0.04
N ILE A 139 -1.61 13.12 0.30
CA ILE A 139 -1.06 12.17 -0.69
C ILE A 139 -2.14 11.46 -1.52
N LYS A 140 -3.43 11.71 -1.24
CA LYS A 140 -4.59 11.11 -1.90
C LYS A 140 -4.48 9.57 -1.93
N PRO A 141 -4.40 8.91 -0.77
CA PRO A 141 -4.28 7.45 -0.73
C PRO A 141 -5.59 6.79 -1.18
N THR A 142 -5.49 5.58 -1.73
CA THR A 142 -6.64 4.73 -2.01
C THR A 142 -7.36 4.35 -0.72
N LEU A 143 -6.58 3.99 0.32
CA LEU A 143 -7.07 3.60 1.64
C LEU A 143 -6.21 4.23 2.74
N LEU A 144 -6.86 4.79 3.75
CA LEU A 144 -6.24 5.27 4.99
C LEU A 144 -6.85 4.49 6.16
N VAL A 145 -6.01 3.74 6.87
CA VAL A 145 -6.39 2.98 8.06
C VAL A 145 -6.01 3.80 9.29
N VAL A 146 -7.00 4.04 10.16
CA VAL A 146 -6.85 4.78 11.41
C VAL A 146 -6.98 3.81 12.57
N ASN A 147 -5.90 3.60 13.32
CA ASN A 147 -5.92 2.87 14.57
C ASN A 147 -5.59 3.83 15.72
N GLN A 148 -6.58 4.21 16.51
CA GLN A 148 -6.42 5.18 17.59
C GLN A 148 -6.71 4.54 18.93
N ARG A 149 -5.70 4.50 19.82
CA ARG A 149 -5.77 3.90 21.16
C ARG A 149 -5.05 4.78 22.15
N ASP A 150 -5.77 5.38 23.08
CA ASP A 150 -5.16 6.29 24.07
C ASP A 150 -3.95 5.65 24.79
N PRO A 151 -2.76 6.29 24.81
CA PRO A 151 -2.43 7.64 24.33
C PRO A 151 -1.83 7.75 22.91
N TRP A 152 -1.81 6.66 22.15
CA TRP A 152 -1.14 6.53 20.86
C TRP A 152 -2.11 6.43 19.68
N PHE A 153 -1.57 6.60 18.48
CA PHE A 153 -2.25 6.18 17.27
C PHE A 153 -1.27 5.61 16.26
N MET A 154 -1.80 4.88 15.29
CA MET A 154 -1.12 4.47 14.09
C MET A 154 -2.00 4.83 12.89
N LEU A 155 -1.42 5.57 11.96
CA LEU A 155 -2.04 5.83 10.66
C LEU A 155 -1.26 5.07 9.60
N THR A 156 -1.99 4.39 8.71
CA THR A 156 -1.39 3.71 7.58
C THR A 156 -2.15 4.08 6.31
N ALA A 157 -1.49 4.80 5.41
CA ALA A 157 -2.05 5.21 4.14
C ALA A 157 -1.45 4.41 2.98
N TYR A 158 -2.28 3.97 2.05
CA TYR A 158 -1.90 3.15 0.91
C TYR A 158 -2.24 3.85 -0.40
N ARG A 159 -1.25 4.07 -1.27
CA ARG A 159 -1.43 4.65 -2.60
C ARG A 159 -0.99 3.62 -3.65
N VAL A 160 -1.93 3.18 -4.48
CA VAL A 160 -1.63 2.30 -5.62
C VAL A 160 -1.17 3.18 -6.79
N LEU A 161 0.06 2.94 -7.28
CA LEU A 161 0.66 3.71 -8.36
C LEU A 161 0.48 3.04 -9.72
N TYR A 162 0.54 1.72 -9.74
CA TYR A 162 0.54 0.95 -10.98
C TYR A 162 -0.12 -0.41 -10.80
N ILE A 163 -0.82 -0.85 -11.84
CA ILE A 163 -1.35 -2.20 -12.00
C ILE A 163 -1.20 -2.54 -13.49
N THR A 164 -0.55 -3.67 -13.81
CA THR A 164 -0.46 -4.16 -15.19
C THR A 164 -1.86 -4.29 -15.82
N SER A 165 -2.04 -3.92 -17.09
CA SER A 165 -3.34 -3.81 -17.75
C SER A 165 -4.16 -5.10 -17.75
N GLU A 166 -3.51 -6.22 -18.01
CA GLU A 166 -4.08 -7.56 -18.06
C GLU A 166 -4.60 -7.95 -16.67
N LEU A 167 -3.74 -7.77 -15.66
CA LEU A 167 -4.07 -8.01 -14.27
C LEU A 167 -5.24 -7.12 -13.80
N ARG A 168 -5.27 -5.84 -14.21
CA ARG A 168 -6.39 -4.93 -13.87
C ARG A 168 -7.73 -5.43 -14.42
N LYS A 169 -7.75 -6.02 -15.61
CA LYS A 169 -8.98 -6.59 -16.20
C LYS A 169 -9.46 -7.79 -15.39
N GLU A 170 -8.56 -8.68 -14.99
CA GLU A 170 -8.91 -9.86 -14.19
C GLU A 170 -9.37 -9.48 -12.79
N LEU A 171 -8.63 -8.62 -12.10
CA LEU A 171 -9.05 -8.10 -10.80
C LEU A 171 -10.37 -7.32 -10.88
N GLY A 172 -10.66 -6.67 -12.00
CA GLY A 172 -11.93 -5.99 -12.24
C GLY A 172 -13.15 -6.91 -12.13
N ARG A 173 -13.00 -8.20 -12.45
CA ARG A 173 -14.07 -9.22 -12.30
C ARG A 173 -14.30 -9.62 -10.84
N LEU A 174 -13.39 -9.27 -9.94
CA LEU A 174 -13.37 -9.64 -8.53
C LEU A 174 -13.78 -8.48 -7.62
N VAL A 175 -14.11 -7.31 -8.18
CA VAL A 175 -14.63 -6.17 -7.44
C VAL A 175 -15.99 -6.53 -6.80
N GLY A 176 -16.30 -5.93 -5.66
CA GLY A 176 -17.52 -6.23 -4.89
C GLY A 176 -17.30 -7.22 -3.76
N VAL A 177 -16.05 -7.60 -3.49
CA VAL A 177 -15.68 -8.45 -2.37
C VAL A 177 -15.37 -7.63 -1.11
N SER A 178 -15.57 -8.23 0.05
CA SER A 178 -15.16 -7.69 1.35
C SER A 178 -13.65 -7.82 1.56
N ARG A 179 -13.00 -6.71 1.91
CA ARG A 179 -11.53 -6.61 2.07
C ARG A 179 -11.05 -6.53 3.51
N ILE A 180 -11.61 -5.62 4.31
CA ILE A 180 -11.19 -5.31 5.68
C ILE A 180 -12.39 -5.03 6.57
N GLU A 181 -12.30 -5.40 7.84
CA GLU A 181 -13.27 -5.04 8.85
C GLU A 181 -12.89 -3.69 9.50
N CYS A 182 -13.84 -2.76 9.49
CA CYS A 182 -13.72 -1.42 10.05
C CYS A 182 -14.85 -1.19 11.05
N ASP A 183 -14.58 -0.48 12.14
CA ASP A 183 -15.61 0.02 13.05
C ASP A 183 -16.43 1.13 12.39
N LYS A 184 -15.76 1.96 11.59
CA LYS A 184 -16.37 3.05 10.82
C LYS A 184 -15.65 3.22 9.49
N ILE A 185 -16.42 3.51 8.43
CA ILE A 185 -15.91 3.82 7.11
C ILE A 185 -16.36 5.24 6.74
N LYS A 186 -15.43 6.08 6.28
CA LYS A 186 -15.72 7.36 5.63
C LYS A 186 -15.16 7.39 4.21
N ASN A 187 -15.80 8.14 3.33
CA ASN A 187 -15.31 8.39 1.99
C ASN A 187 -15.14 9.90 1.82
N GLU A 188 -13.93 10.35 1.50
CA GLU A 188 -13.58 11.77 1.34
C GLU A 188 -12.70 11.88 0.08
N ASP A 189 -13.09 12.64 -0.94
CA ASP A 189 -12.26 12.90 -2.14
C ASP A 189 -11.64 11.65 -2.82
N ASN A 190 -12.41 10.57 -2.94
CA ASN A 190 -11.97 9.24 -3.43
C ASN A 190 -10.98 8.47 -2.52
N ILE A 191 -10.76 8.96 -1.31
CA ILE A 191 -10.04 8.29 -0.23
C ILE A 191 -11.05 7.52 0.61
N ILE A 192 -10.74 6.26 0.89
CA ILE A 192 -11.48 5.44 1.85
C ILE A 192 -10.76 5.51 3.19
N ILE A 193 -11.46 5.92 4.24
CA ILE A 193 -10.92 5.97 5.60
C ILE A 193 -11.58 4.87 6.43
N CYS A 194 -10.79 3.88 6.84
CA CYS A 194 -11.20 2.76 7.67
C CYS A 194 -10.70 2.97 9.10
N TYR A 195 -11.62 3.20 10.04
CA TYR A 195 -11.29 3.27 11.46
C TYR A 195 -11.35 1.86 12.07
N ILE A 196 -10.29 1.47 12.77
CA ILE A 196 -10.17 0.21 13.51
C ILE A 196 -9.75 0.53 14.95
N ARG A 197 -10.35 -0.16 15.93
CA ARG A 197 -10.02 -0.02 17.35
C ARG A 197 -8.87 -0.89 17.82
#